data_AF-A0A963LTQ5-F1
#
_entry.id   AF-A0A963LTQ5-F1
#
_cell.length_a   1.000
_cell.length_b   1.000
_cell.length_c   1.000
_cell.angle_alpha   90.00
_cell.angle_beta   90.00
_cell.angle_gamma   90.00
#
_symmetry.space_group_name_H-M   'P 1'
#
loop_
_entity.id
_entity.type
_entity.pdbx_description
1 polymer ?
#
loop_
_entity_poly.entity_id
_entity_poly.type
_entity_poly.pdbx_seq_one_letter_code
_entity_poly.pdbx_strand_id
1 'polypeptide(L)'
;GGLSCLLATELTRDGLFDALRRRHHYATTGCRAYLDTRVVFDAPAELYGDDPNMGGTVSGQVNEARMGDILRCGDDAVTFTIDVSAAAPIERIEIRNRMQVLETWRPYTAEQLGRRIRIIWEGSEYRGRGRQSVWDGTATLSDNRIESATPINLWNIDKPLRQPSPQQLAWSALTTGGFGGADV
;
A
#
# COMPACT_ATOMS: atom_id res chain seq x y z
N GLY A 1 2.15 13.33 -3.95
CA GLY A 1 2.19 13.43 -2.47
C GLY A 1 1.27 12.38 -1.89
N GLY A 2 1.54 11.94 -0.66
CA GLY A 2 0.62 11.07 0.08
C GLY A 2 -0.58 11.86 0.60
N LEU A 3 -1.73 11.21 0.68
CA LEU A 3 -2.98 11.72 1.25
C LEU A 3 -3.38 10.85 2.43
N SER A 4 -3.93 11.47 3.48
CA SER A 4 -4.53 10.74 4.59
C SER A 4 -6.04 10.62 4.36
N CYS A 5 -6.58 9.43 4.56
CA CYS A 5 -8.02 9.19 4.65
C CYS A 5 -8.40 8.98 6.12
N LEU A 6 -9.41 9.68 6.60
CA LEU A 6 -9.94 9.56 7.96
C LEU A 6 -11.24 8.77 7.93
N LEU A 7 -11.32 7.68 8.69
CA LEU A 7 -12.53 6.86 8.87
C LEU A 7 -13.40 7.43 9.99
N ALA A 8 -13.72 8.72 9.87
CA ALA A 8 -14.55 9.44 10.83
C ALA A 8 -16.03 9.03 10.71
N THR A 9 -16.71 8.96 11.85
CA THR A 9 -18.15 8.66 11.92
C THR A 9 -19.02 9.85 11.50
N GLU A 10 -18.47 11.06 11.56
CA GLU A 10 -19.14 12.30 11.20
C GLU A 10 -18.14 13.34 10.66
N LEU A 11 -18.63 14.24 9.81
CA LEU A 11 -17.84 15.34 9.23
C LEU A 11 -17.88 16.58 10.14
N THR A 12 -17.55 16.39 11.41
CA THR A 12 -17.41 17.46 12.40
C THR A 12 -15.96 17.56 12.84
N ARG A 13 -15.56 18.68 13.45
CA ARG A 13 -14.22 18.79 14.03
C ARG A 13 -13.97 17.66 15.04
N ASP A 14 -14.91 17.41 15.93
CA ASP A 14 -14.75 16.41 16.99
C ASP A 14 -14.64 14.99 16.42
N GLY A 15 -15.46 14.62 15.43
CA GLY A 15 -15.37 13.34 14.75
C GLY A 15 -14.04 13.13 14.00
N LEU A 16 -13.53 14.16 13.33
CA LEU A 16 -12.22 14.09 12.67
C LEU A 16 -11.08 13.93 13.69
N PHE A 17 -11.13 14.65 14.81
CA PHE A 17 -10.13 14.54 15.87
C PHE A 17 -10.20 13.20 16.62
N ASP A 18 -11.40 12.64 16.81
CA ASP A 18 -11.55 11.29 17.37
C ASP A 18 -10.92 10.23 16.45
N ALA A 19 -11.23 10.25 15.14
CA ALA A 19 -10.62 9.34 14.17
C ALA A 19 -9.09 9.44 14.13
N LEU A 20 -8.54 10.65 14.25
CA LEU A 20 -7.09 10.86 14.37
C LEU A 20 -6.52 10.24 15.65
N ARG A 21 -7.11 10.53 16.82
CA ARG A 21 -6.64 10.02 18.12
C ARG A 21 -6.70 8.50 18.20
N ARG A 22 -7.77 7.91 17.67
CA ARG A 22 -7.95 6.45 17.61
C ARG A 22 -7.15 5.78 16.50
N ARG A 23 -6.40 6.53 15.70
CA ARG A 23 -5.63 6.04 14.54
C ARG A 23 -6.51 5.37 13.48
N HIS A 24 -7.78 5.77 13.41
CA HIS A 24 -8.77 5.29 12.45
C HIS A 24 -8.57 6.01 11.11
N HIS A 25 -7.40 5.81 10.52
CA HIS A 25 -6.98 6.47 9.29
C HIS A 25 -5.86 5.69 8.60
N TYR A 26 -5.76 5.88 7.29
CA TYR A 26 -4.69 5.31 6.47
C TYR A 26 -4.15 6.32 5.49
N ALA A 27 -2.98 6.02 4.93
CA ALA A 27 -2.37 6.80 3.88
C ALA A 27 -2.58 6.13 2.52
N THR A 28 -2.85 6.95 1.50
CA THR A 28 -2.83 6.53 0.09
C THR A 28 -1.92 7.45 -0.72
N THR A 29 -1.34 6.96 -1.80
CA THR A 29 -0.61 7.76 -2.78
C THR A 29 -1.15 7.47 -4.18
N GLY A 30 -1.32 8.52 -4.98
CA GLY A 30 -1.88 8.39 -6.32
C GLY A 30 -3.40 8.25 -6.27
N CYS A 31 -3.92 7.04 -6.47
CA CYS A 31 -5.36 6.81 -6.47
C CYS A 31 -5.95 7.02 -5.06
N ARG A 32 -7.08 7.71 -4.96
CA ARG A 32 -7.77 7.96 -3.69
C ARG A 32 -8.62 6.74 -3.31
N ALA A 33 -7.96 5.60 -3.09
CA ALA A 33 -8.63 4.36 -2.73
C ALA A 33 -9.35 4.49 -1.38
N TYR A 34 -10.58 4.00 -1.33
CA TYR A 34 -11.27 3.65 -0.11
C TYR A 34 -10.77 2.29 0.38
N LEU A 35 -10.47 2.20 1.67
CA LEU A 35 -10.03 0.99 2.35
C LEU A 35 -10.75 0.91 3.70
N ASP A 36 -11.50 -0.15 3.91
CA ASP A 36 -12.03 -0.55 5.21
C ASP A 36 -11.48 -1.93 5.56
N THR A 37 -10.84 -2.03 6.71
CA THR A 37 -10.34 -3.32 7.21
C THR A 37 -10.86 -3.56 8.60
N ARG A 38 -11.43 -4.74 8.80
CA ARG A 38 -11.97 -5.18 10.08
C ARG A 38 -11.42 -6.54 10.46
N VAL A 39 -11.34 -6.78 11.76
CA VAL A 39 -11.11 -8.09 12.34
C VAL A 39 -12.36 -8.51 13.08
N VAL A 40 -12.81 -9.74 12.87
CA VAL A 40 -13.94 -10.37 13.57
C VAL A 40 -13.40 -11.50 14.44
N PHE A 41 -13.88 -11.55 15.67
CA PHE A 41 -13.44 -12.48 16.71
C PHE A 41 -14.52 -13.52 17.03
N ASP A 42 -14.09 -14.72 17.39
CA ASP A 42 -14.99 -15.79 17.85
C ASP A 42 -15.39 -15.58 19.31
N ALA A 43 -14.44 -15.12 20.14
CA ALA A 43 -14.69 -14.66 21.50
C ALA A 43 -14.48 -13.14 21.61
N PRO A 44 -15.23 -12.42 22.49
CA PRO A 44 -15.05 -10.99 22.64
C PRO A 44 -13.60 -10.59 22.98
N ALA A 45 -13.01 -9.75 22.14
CA ALA A 45 -11.69 -9.18 22.36
C ALA A 45 -11.77 -7.97 23.28
N GLU A 46 -10.75 -7.75 24.10
CA GLU A 46 -10.62 -6.54 24.90
C GLU A 46 -10.12 -5.39 24.04
N LEU A 47 -10.84 -4.27 24.06
CA LEU A 47 -10.50 -3.04 23.36
C LEU A 47 -9.80 -2.06 24.30
N TYR A 48 -8.59 -1.63 23.96
CA TYR A 48 -7.86 -0.61 24.70
C TYR A 48 -8.18 0.79 24.18
N GLY A 49 -8.38 1.73 25.11
CA GLY A 49 -8.59 3.14 24.77
C GLY A 49 -7.33 3.85 24.29
N ASP A 50 -6.15 3.38 24.72
CA ASP A 50 -4.84 3.89 24.34
C ASP A 50 -3.77 2.78 24.41
N ASP A 51 -2.52 3.07 24.05
CA ASP A 51 -1.44 2.08 24.04
C ASP A 51 -1.21 1.44 25.43
N PRO A 52 -1.43 0.13 25.59
CA PRO A 52 -1.22 -0.56 26.87
C PRO A 52 0.22 -0.48 27.37
N ASN A 53 1.22 -0.34 26.49
CA ASN A 53 2.62 -0.14 26.89
C ASN A 53 2.86 1.23 27.52
N MET A 54 1.95 2.18 27.32
CA MET A 54 1.97 3.53 27.87
C MET A 54 0.94 3.72 29.00
N GLY A 55 0.36 2.63 29.51
CA GLY A 55 -0.64 2.67 30.59
C GLY A 55 -2.09 2.74 30.12
N GLY A 56 -2.36 2.49 28.84
CA GLY A 56 -3.72 2.37 28.32
C GLY A 56 -4.50 1.24 29.01
N THR A 57 -5.78 1.50 29.31
CA THR A 57 -6.67 0.54 29.96
C THR A 57 -7.70 -0.02 28.99
N VAL A 58 -8.25 -1.19 29.34
CA VAL A 58 -9.39 -1.77 28.63
C VAL A 58 -10.59 -0.84 28.78
N SER A 59 -11.15 -0.45 27.64
CA SER A 59 -12.29 0.45 27.50
C SER A 59 -13.60 -0.28 27.21
N GLY A 60 -13.52 -1.56 26.81
CA GLY A 60 -14.68 -2.40 26.51
C GLY A 60 -14.30 -3.75 25.93
N GLN A 61 -15.32 -4.52 25.57
CA GLN A 61 -15.18 -5.77 24.82
C GLN A 61 -15.91 -5.66 23.48
N VAL A 62 -15.32 -6.23 22.43
CA VAL A 62 -15.83 -6.14 21.06
C VAL A 62 -15.70 -7.48 20.34
N ASN A 63 -16.67 -7.80 19.49
CA ASN A 63 -16.60 -8.94 18.57
C ASN A 63 -16.04 -8.55 17.20
N GLU A 64 -15.87 -7.25 16.97
CA GLU A 64 -15.32 -6.70 15.74
C GLU A 64 -14.53 -5.44 16.05
N ALA A 65 -13.42 -5.22 15.35
CA ALA A 65 -12.65 -4.00 15.45
C ALA A 65 -12.18 -3.52 14.09
N ARG A 66 -11.86 -2.22 13.99
CA ARG A 66 -11.44 -1.59 12.74
C ARG A 66 -9.98 -1.18 12.77
N MET A 67 -9.47 -0.75 11.62
CA MET A 67 -8.13 -0.20 11.49
C MET A 67 -7.83 0.85 12.58
N GLY A 68 -6.74 0.67 13.32
CA GLY A 68 -6.23 1.61 14.34
C GLY A 68 -6.57 1.24 15.79
N ASP A 69 -7.56 0.35 15.99
CA ASP A 69 -7.90 -0.19 17.30
C ASP A 69 -6.76 -1.01 17.89
N ILE A 70 -6.63 -0.97 19.22
CA ILE A 70 -5.64 -1.74 19.98
C ILE A 70 -6.40 -2.78 20.79
N LEU A 71 -6.04 -4.05 20.62
CA LEU A 71 -6.86 -5.16 21.06
C LEU A 71 -6.02 -6.23 21.76
N ARG A 72 -6.66 -6.99 22.66
CA ARG A 72 -6.18 -8.28 23.15
C ARG A 72 -7.28 -9.30 22.94
N CYS A 73 -7.04 -10.30 22.10
CA CYS A 73 -7.93 -11.45 21.91
C CYS A 73 -7.28 -12.72 22.44
N GLY A 74 -8.10 -13.68 22.86
CA GLY A 74 -7.66 -15.03 23.25
C GLY A 74 -7.74 -16.05 22.11
N ASP A 75 -8.27 -15.65 20.96
CA ASP A 75 -8.48 -16.55 19.81
C ASP A 75 -7.15 -16.92 19.14
N ASP A 76 -7.04 -18.18 18.72
CA ASP A 76 -5.87 -18.69 17.98
C ASP A 76 -5.81 -18.12 16.54
N ALA A 77 -6.96 -17.73 15.98
CA ALA A 77 -7.10 -17.13 14.67
C ALA A 77 -8.25 -16.11 14.67
N VAL A 78 -8.21 -15.16 13.73
CA VAL A 78 -9.25 -14.15 13.56
C VAL A 78 -9.66 -14.08 12.10
N THR A 79 -10.89 -13.66 11.84
CA THR A 79 -11.33 -13.38 10.47
C THR A 79 -10.95 -11.95 10.11
N PHE A 80 -10.08 -11.78 9.12
CA PHE A 80 -9.68 -10.46 8.62
C PHE A 80 -10.45 -10.13 7.33
N THR A 81 -11.29 -9.10 7.37
CA THR A 81 -12.08 -8.65 6.22
C THR A 81 -11.51 -7.37 5.64
N ILE A 82 -11.46 -7.30 4.31
CA ILE A 82 -10.92 -6.16 3.57
C ILE A 82 -11.97 -5.75 2.52
N ASP A 83 -12.40 -4.49 2.57
CA ASP A 83 -13.19 -3.85 1.52
C ASP A 83 -12.35 -2.71 0.90
N VAL A 84 -12.16 -2.77 -0.41
CA VAL A 84 -11.36 -1.80 -1.17
C VAL A 84 -12.13 -1.35 -2.39
N SER A 85 -12.24 -0.03 -2.54
CA SER A 85 -12.77 0.58 -3.75
C SER A 85 -11.79 1.62 -4.28
N ALA A 86 -11.45 1.53 -5.56
CA ALA A 86 -10.49 2.40 -6.20
C ALA A 86 -10.97 2.86 -7.57
N ALA A 87 -10.58 4.06 -7.97
CA ALA A 87 -10.87 4.60 -9.31
C ALA A 87 -10.02 3.96 -10.43
N ALA A 88 -9.16 3.00 -10.08
CA ALA A 88 -8.31 2.27 -11.00
C ALA A 88 -8.30 0.78 -10.61
N PRO A 89 -8.01 -0.14 -11.55
CA PRO A 89 -7.92 -1.57 -11.24
C PRO A 89 -6.89 -1.85 -10.14
N ILE A 90 -7.24 -2.76 -9.24
CA ILE A 90 -6.34 -3.27 -8.20
C ILE A 90 -5.36 -4.25 -8.85
N GLU A 91 -4.05 -4.04 -8.68
CA GLU A 91 -3.05 -4.99 -9.18
C GLU A 91 -2.86 -6.17 -8.22
N ARG A 92 -2.74 -5.87 -6.93
CA ARG A 92 -2.66 -6.87 -5.87
C ARG A 92 -2.97 -6.25 -4.51
N ILE A 93 -3.28 -7.10 -3.54
CA ILE A 93 -3.34 -6.75 -2.12
C ILE A 93 -2.31 -7.63 -1.41
N GLU A 94 -1.40 -7.03 -0.64
CA GLU A 94 -0.46 -7.75 0.21
C GLU A 94 -0.87 -7.61 1.67
N ILE A 95 -1.04 -8.74 2.36
CA ILE A 95 -1.24 -8.77 3.81
C ILE A 95 0.12 -9.02 4.45
N ARG A 96 0.54 -8.15 5.37
CA ARG A 96 1.89 -8.17 5.93
C ARG A 96 1.89 -8.19 7.44
N ASN A 97 2.81 -8.95 8.02
CA ASN A 97 3.25 -8.80 9.40
C ASN A 97 4.64 -8.15 9.40
N ARG A 98 4.68 -6.85 9.72
CA ARG A 98 5.89 -6.02 9.59
C ARG A 98 6.47 -6.14 8.17
N MET A 99 7.65 -6.74 8.03
CA MET A 99 8.33 -6.91 6.75
C MET A 99 7.96 -8.22 6.04
N GLN A 100 7.30 -9.16 6.71
CA GLN A 100 6.90 -10.43 6.12
C GLN A 100 5.60 -10.27 5.35
N VAL A 101 5.57 -10.70 4.08
CA VAL A 101 4.32 -10.90 3.33
C VAL A 101 3.73 -12.23 3.78
N LEU A 102 2.53 -12.20 4.33
CA LEU A 102 1.78 -13.39 4.73
C LEU A 102 0.98 -13.93 3.56
N GLU A 103 0.33 -13.03 2.80
CA GLU A 103 -0.50 -13.37 1.66
C GLU A 103 -0.38 -12.30 0.59
N THR A 104 -0.51 -12.73 -0.68
CA THR A 104 -0.71 -11.81 -1.80
C THR A 104 -1.91 -12.25 -2.61
N TRP A 105 -2.97 -11.45 -2.53
CA TRP A 105 -4.18 -11.64 -3.31
C TRP A 105 -4.10 -10.87 -4.63
N ARG A 106 -4.59 -11.48 -5.71
CA ARG A 106 -4.67 -10.87 -7.05
C ARG A 106 -6.09 -11.02 -7.60
N PRO A 107 -6.68 -9.98 -8.21
CA PRO A 107 -8.01 -10.07 -8.82
C PRO A 107 -8.01 -10.73 -10.21
N TYR A 108 -6.93 -11.44 -10.57
CA TYR A 108 -6.77 -12.09 -11.86
C TYR A 108 -6.02 -13.41 -11.72
N THR A 109 -6.27 -14.29 -12.68
CA THR A 109 -5.63 -15.59 -12.88
C THR A 109 -4.49 -15.49 -13.89
N ALA A 110 -3.69 -16.56 -14.01
CA ALA A 110 -2.60 -16.61 -14.97
C ALA A 110 -3.10 -16.55 -16.42
N GLU A 111 -4.27 -17.12 -16.69
CA GLU A 111 -4.90 -17.19 -18.01
C GLU A 111 -5.42 -15.81 -18.49
N GLN A 112 -5.64 -14.88 -17.55
CA GLN A 112 -6.04 -13.51 -17.84
C GLN A 112 -4.84 -12.59 -18.12
N LEU A 113 -3.61 -13.07 -17.92
CA LEU A 113 -2.40 -12.30 -18.22
C LEU A 113 -2.17 -12.22 -19.72
N GLY A 114 -1.85 -11.02 -20.19
CA GLY A 114 -1.40 -10.77 -21.56
C GLY A 114 0.12 -10.86 -21.71
N ARG A 115 0.61 -10.30 -22.82
CA ARG A 115 2.05 -10.21 -23.12
C ARG A 115 2.76 -9.00 -22.48
N ARG A 116 2.11 -8.32 -21.53
CA ARG A 116 2.64 -7.11 -20.90
C ARG A 116 3.58 -7.48 -19.76
N ILE A 117 4.73 -6.82 -19.71
CA ILE A 117 5.71 -6.97 -18.64
C ILE A 117 5.72 -5.68 -17.82
N ARG A 118 5.64 -5.82 -16.50
CA ARG A 118 5.78 -4.70 -15.57
C ARG A 118 7.14 -4.77 -14.90
N ILE A 119 7.92 -3.70 -15.03
CA ILE A 119 9.20 -3.51 -14.36
C ILE A 119 8.97 -2.49 -13.25
N ILE A 120 9.28 -2.85 -12.00
CA ILE A 120 9.17 -1.96 -10.83
C ILE A 120 10.52 -1.85 -10.14
N TRP A 121 10.85 -0.64 -9.73
CA TRP A 121 11.92 -0.36 -8.78
C TRP A 121 11.32 0.39 -7.59
N GLU A 122 11.69 0.00 -6.38
CA GLU A 122 11.08 0.54 -5.18
C GLU A 122 12.02 0.53 -3.98
N GLY A 123 11.82 1.49 -3.08
CA GLY A 123 12.44 1.45 -1.77
C GLY A 123 13.17 2.72 -1.36
N SER A 124 13.92 2.59 -0.28
CA SER A 124 14.80 3.60 0.31
C SER A 124 15.93 2.90 1.03
N GLU A 125 17.15 3.43 0.97
CA GLU A 125 18.31 2.77 1.58
C GLU A 125 18.29 2.76 3.11
N TYR A 126 17.75 3.80 3.76
CA TYR A 126 17.71 3.89 5.22
C TYR A 126 16.60 4.80 5.75
N ARG A 127 16.38 4.80 7.07
CA ARG A 127 15.41 5.65 7.76
C ARG A 127 15.94 7.07 7.96
N GLY A 128 15.19 8.10 7.57
CA GLY A 128 15.53 9.50 7.85
C GLY A 128 15.72 10.36 6.59
N ARG A 129 16.45 11.48 6.71
CA ARG A 129 16.78 12.36 5.57
C ARG A 129 17.95 11.81 4.77
N GLY A 130 17.97 12.06 3.46
CA GLY A 130 19.01 11.56 2.54
C GLY A 130 18.83 10.11 2.07
N ARG A 131 17.68 9.49 2.38
CA ARG A 131 17.30 8.10 2.07
C ARG A 131 17.06 7.76 0.58
N GLN A 132 17.77 8.43 -0.30
CA GLN A 132 17.60 8.29 -1.74
C GLN A 132 18.14 6.94 -2.20
N SER A 133 17.38 6.20 -3.00
CA SER A 133 17.86 5.05 -3.75
C SER A 133 17.92 5.45 -5.22
N VAL A 134 19.09 5.33 -5.85
CA VAL A 134 19.28 5.58 -7.28
C VAL A 134 19.03 4.29 -8.05
N TRP A 135 18.14 4.38 -9.04
CA TRP A 135 17.67 3.24 -9.83
C TRP A 135 17.98 3.38 -11.31
N ASP A 136 18.88 4.28 -11.70
CA ASP A 136 19.28 4.49 -13.09
C ASP A 136 19.66 3.16 -13.76
N GLY A 137 19.07 2.89 -14.92
CA GLY A 137 19.15 1.55 -15.49
C GLY A 137 18.61 1.43 -16.90
N THR A 138 18.77 0.22 -17.43
CA THR A 138 18.24 -0.19 -18.72
C THR A 138 17.64 -1.58 -18.64
N ALA A 139 16.66 -1.86 -19.49
CA ALA A 139 16.10 -3.19 -19.72
C ALA A 139 16.19 -3.51 -21.20
N THR A 140 16.64 -4.72 -21.55
CA THR A 140 16.80 -5.16 -22.94
C THR A 140 16.03 -6.47 -23.15
N LEU A 141 15.20 -6.52 -24.20
CA LEU A 141 14.55 -7.75 -24.64
C LEU A 141 15.41 -8.45 -25.69
N SER A 142 15.69 -9.73 -25.47
CA SER A 142 16.29 -10.61 -26.49
C SER A 142 15.21 -11.17 -27.42
N ASP A 143 15.54 -11.28 -28.70
CA ASP A 143 14.69 -11.92 -29.73
C ASP A 143 13.26 -11.38 -29.84
N ASN A 144 13.04 -10.13 -29.41
CA ASN A 144 11.73 -9.48 -29.45
C ASN A 144 11.87 -7.96 -29.66
N ARG A 145 10.77 -7.21 -29.52
CA ARG A 145 10.77 -5.75 -29.53
C ARG A 145 9.72 -5.20 -28.56
N ILE A 146 9.92 -3.97 -28.13
CA ILE A 146 9.01 -3.21 -27.29
C ILE A 146 8.02 -2.49 -28.20
N GLU A 147 6.75 -2.89 -28.15
CA GLU A 147 5.68 -2.28 -28.96
C GLU A 147 5.19 -0.97 -28.36
N SER A 148 5.17 -0.88 -27.03
CA SER A 148 4.78 0.31 -26.28
C SER A 148 5.46 0.32 -24.93
N ALA A 149 5.71 1.50 -24.37
CA ALA A 149 6.18 1.63 -23.00
C ALA A 149 5.45 2.76 -22.29
N THR A 150 4.88 2.47 -21.12
CA THR A 150 4.17 3.47 -20.30
C THR A 150 4.89 3.61 -18.95
N PRO A 151 5.37 4.81 -18.59
CA PRO A 151 6.03 5.02 -17.32
C PRO A 151 5.05 4.90 -16.14
N ILE A 152 5.56 4.38 -15.02
CA ILE A 152 4.86 4.32 -13.73
C ILE A 152 5.58 5.26 -12.76
N ASN A 153 4.86 6.24 -12.22
CA ASN A 153 5.38 7.22 -11.25
C ASN A 153 6.67 7.97 -11.67
N LEU A 154 6.89 8.14 -12.97
CA LEU A 154 8.04 8.87 -13.52
C LEU A 154 7.64 10.28 -13.96
N TRP A 155 7.45 11.17 -12.98
CA TRP A 155 6.86 12.50 -13.18
C TRP A 155 7.85 13.61 -13.55
N ASN A 156 9.17 13.32 -13.51
CA ASN A 156 10.19 14.31 -13.83
C ASN A 156 10.31 14.45 -15.35
N ILE A 157 9.90 15.61 -15.87
CA ILE A 157 9.93 15.92 -17.30
C ILE A 157 11.35 15.89 -17.91
N ASP A 158 12.38 16.16 -17.10
CA ASP A 158 13.79 16.12 -17.53
C ASP A 158 14.38 14.71 -17.52
N LYS A 159 13.67 13.75 -16.89
CA LYS A 159 14.08 12.34 -16.79
C LYS A 159 12.97 11.42 -17.31
N PRO A 160 12.54 11.56 -18.58
CA PRO A 160 11.52 10.70 -19.15
C PRO A 160 12.04 9.29 -19.36
N LEU A 161 11.12 8.33 -19.44
CA LEU A 161 11.42 6.98 -19.92
C LEU A 161 11.86 7.09 -21.39
N ARG A 162 13.01 6.51 -21.73
CA ARG A 162 13.56 6.56 -23.09
C ARG A 162 13.62 5.16 -23.70
N GLN A 163 13.36 5.07 -25.00
CA GLN A 163 13.52 3.85 -25.78
C GLN A 163 14.59 4.08 -26.85
N PRO A 164 15.90 3.90 -26.53
CA PRO A 164 16.99 4.16 -27.48
C PRO A 164 17.01 3.21 -28.69
N SER A 165 16.39 2.03 -28.59
CA SER A 165 16.25 1.08 -29.69
C SER A 165 14.95 0.28 -29.56
N PRO A 166 14.51 -0.46 -30.61
CA PRO A 166 13.30 -1.28 -30.53
C PRO A 166 13.34 -2.35 -29.44
N GLN A 167 14.51 -2.73 -28.93
CA GLN A 167 14.70 -3.77 -27.90
C GLN A 167 14.94 -3.21 -26.49
N GLN A 168 15.23 -1.92 -26.34
CA GLN A 168 15.80 -1.39 -25.11
C GLN A 168 15.00 -0.23 -24.53
N LEU A 169 14.77 -0.28 -23.21
CA LEU A 169 14.30 0.83 -22.39
C LEU A 169 15.43 1.34 -21.49
N ALA A 170 15.45 2.64 -21.24
CA ALA A 170 16.40 3.31 -20.38
C ALA A 170 15.69 4.36 -19.51
N TRP A 171 16.12 4.47 -18.25
CA TRP A 171 15.56 5.42 -17.30
C TRP A 171 16.63 5.96 -16.34
N SER A 172 16.39 7.16 -15.83
CA SER A 172 17.07 7.69 -14.65
C SER A 172 16.04 7.92 -13.56
N ALA A 173 16.16 7.25 -12.43
CA ALA A 173 15.13 7.21 -11.41
C ALA A 173 15.71 7.26 -10.00
N LEU A 174 14.94 7.86 -9.10
CA LEU A 174 15.30 8.00 -7.69
C LEU A 174 14.05 7.83 -6.84
N THR A 175 14.13 7.01 -5.79
CA THR A 175 13.05 6.83 -4.82
C THR A 175 13.50 7.25 -3.42
N THR A 176 12.54 7.63 -2.56
CA THR A 176 12.77 7.89 -1.13
C THR A 176 11.76 7.11 -0.27
N GLY A 177 11.46 5.87 -0.68
CA GLY A 177 10.49 4.97 -0.05
C GLY A 177 9.25 4.67 -0.89
N GLY A 178 9.08 5.34 -2.05
CA GLY A 178 8.07 5.01 -3.04
C GLY A 178 8.59 4.03 -4.10
N PHE A 179 7.85 3.93 -5.19
CA PHE A 179 8.21 3.10 -6.35
C PHE A 179 8.01 3.86 -7.66
N GLY A 180 8.75 3.44 -8.67
CA GLY A 180 8.53 3.79 -10.07
C GLY A 180 8.66 2.55 -10.94
N GLY A 181 8.45 2.72 -12.24
CA GLY A 181 8.51 1.58 -13.15
C GLY A 181 8.17 1.91 -14.59
N ALA A 182 7.96 0.84 -15.36
CA ALA A 182 7.40 0.89 -16.69
C ALA A 182 6.55 -0.36 -16.97
N ASP A 183 5.44 -0.17 -17.67
CA ASP A 183 4.68 -1.22 -18.33
C ASP A 183 5.15 -1.30 -19.80
N VAL A 184 5.50 -2.50 -20.26
CA VAL A 184 6.10 -2.80 -21.58
C VAL A 184 5.28 -3.87 -22.31
#